data_AF-A0A098TJ63-F1
#
_entry.id   AF-A0A098TJ63-F1
#
_cell.length_a   1.000
_cell.length_b   1.000
_cell.length_c   1.000
_cell.angle_alpha   90.00
_cell.angle_beta   90.00
_cell.angle_gamma   90.00
#
_symmetry.space_group_name_H-M   'P 1'
#
loop_
_entity.id
_entity.type
_entity.pdbx_description
1 polymer ?
#
loop_
_entity_poly.entity_id
_entity_poly.type
_entity_poly.pdbx_seq_one_letter_code
_entity_poly.pdbx_strand_id
1 'polypeptide(L)' 'MEKVKAIVERALADDKLTRQESNEIMDAMLEDGEVSDEERELFMSIKQRIWLGEILIEE' A
#
# COMPACT_ATOMS: atom_id res chain seq x y z
N MET A 1 -10.94 -4.72 -3.02
CA MET A 1 -9.65 -5.39 -2.76
C MET A 1 -8.73 -5.60 -3.97
N GLU A 2 -9.20 -5.93 -5.19
CA GLU A 2 -8.27 -6.15 -6.34
C GLU A 2 -7.36 -4.94 -6.64
N LYS A 3 -7.87 -3.72 -6.46
CA LYS A 3 -7.11 -2.49 -6.72
C LYS A 3 -5.95 -2.27 -5.76
N VAL A 4 -6.14 -2.47 -4.45
CA VAL A 4 -5.08 -2.35 -3.43
C VAL A 4 -3.99 -3.37 -3.72
N LYS A 5 -4.38 -4.63 -3.94
CA LYS A 5 -3.44 -5.71 -4.21
C LYS A 5 -2.59 -5.45 -5.46
N ALA A 6 -3.20 -4.95 -6.54
CA ALA A 6 -2.47 -4.59 -7.76
C ALA A 6 -1.47 -3.43 -7.54
N ILE A 7 -1.83 -2.42 -6.75
CA ILE A 7 -0.91 -1.32 -6.40
C ILE A 7 0.24 -1.85 -5.54
N VAL A 8 -0.06 -2.69 -4.55
CA VAL A 8 0.96 -3.34 -3.70
C VAL A 8 1.92 -4.15 -4.56
N GLU A 9 1.42 -5.08 -5.37
CA GLU A 9 2.23 -5.98 -6.18
C GLU A 9 3.14 -5.21 -7.15
N ARG A 10 2.64 -4.13 -7.76
CA ARG A 10 3.45 -3.26 -8.61
C ARG A 10 4.48 -2.47 -7.80
N ALA A 11 4.12 -1.91 -6.65
CA ALA A 11 5.05 -1.18 -5.81
C ALA A 11 6.18 -2.06 -5.25
N LEU A 12 5.87 -3.34 -5.01
CA LEU A 12 6.85 -4.36 -4.64
C LEU A 12 7.75 -4.77 -5.81
N ALA A 13 7.28 -4.68 -7.05
CA ALA A 13 8.07 -5.01 -8.24
C ALA A 13 9.01 -3.87 -8.66
N ASP A 14 8.55 -2.63 -8.49
CA ASP A 14 9.25 -1.43 -8.93
C ASP A 14 10.06 -0.76 -7.80
N ASP A 15 9.99 -1.29 -6.56
CA ASP A 15 10.57 -0.71 -5.33
C ASP A 15 10.18 0.77 -5.10
N LYS A 16 9.00 1.15 -5.63
CA LYS A 16 8.53 2.53 -5.71
C LYS A 16 7.04 2.61 -5.47
N LEU A 17 6.63 3.64 -4.74
CA LEU A 17 5.23 3.96 -4.51
C LEU A 17 5.05 5.48 -4.68
N THR A 18 4.06 5.92 -5.45
CA THR A 18 3.75 7.35 -5.50
C THR A 18 2.93 7.77 -4.29
N ARG A 19 2.97 9.06 -3.95
CA ARG A 19 2.06 9.63 -2.94
C ARG A 19 0.59 9.40 -3.29
N GLN A 20 0.25 9.50 -4.58
CA GLN A 20 -1.11 9.22 -5.05
C GLN A 20 -1.50 7.77 -4.75
N GLU A 21 -0.61 6.82 -5.04
CA GLU A 21 -0.87 5.39 -4.75
C GLU A 21 -0.98 5.09 -3.27
N SER A 22 -0.14 5.73 -2.45
CA SER A 22 -0.25 5.60 -0.99
C SER A 22 -1.61 6.08 -0.49
N ASN A 23 -2.15 7.15 -1.08
CA ASN A 23 -3.49 7.65 -0.75
C ASN A 23 -4.57 6.72 -1.30
N GLU A 24 -4.43 6.21 -2.52
CA GLU A 24 -5.39 5.26 -3.10
C GLU A 24 -5.47 3.95 -2.30
N ILE A 25 -4.35 3.47 -1.75
CA ILE A 25 -4.34 2.33 -0.83
C ILE A 25 -5.13 2.66 0.44
N MET A 26 -4.86 3.81 1.06
CA MET A 26 -5.55 4.25 2.27
C MET A 26 -7.04 4.43 2.03
N ASP A 27 -7.42 5.08 0.94
CA ASP A 27 -8.82 5.34 0.59
C ASP A 27 -9.55 4.02 0.33
N ALA A 28 -8.95 3.09 -0.42
CA ALA A 28 -9.56 1.80 -0.69
C ALA A 28 -9.69 0.91 0.57
N MET A 29 -8.79 1.05 1.55
CA MET A 29 -8.93 0.39 2.86
C MET A 29 -10.04 1.01 3.72
N LEU A 30 -10.35 2.29 3.52
CA LEU A 30 -11.38 3.02 4.27
C LEU A 30 -12.74 3.02 3.56
N GLU A 31 -12.79 2.66 2.27
CA GLU A 31 -13.98 2.67 1.43
C GLU A 31 -15.05 1.69 1.93
N ASP A 32 -14.65 0.53 2.44
CA ASP A 32 -15.58 -0.47 3.00
C ASP A 32 -15.92 -0.21 4.48
N GLY A 33 -15.34 0.82 5.10
CA GLY A 33 -15.56 1.20 6.50
C GLY A 33 -14.99 0.22 7.54
N GLU A 34 -14.53 -0.95 7.11
CA GLU A 34 -13.89 -1.98 7.93
C GLU A 34 -12.54 -2.36 7.32
N VAL A 35 -11.47 -2.30 8.11
CA VAL A 35 -10.16 -2.84 7.72
C VAL A 35 -10.07 -4.26 8.25
N SER A 36 -10.07 -5.25 7.36
CA SER A 36 -9.85 -6.65 7.72
C SER A 36 -8.42 -6.88 8.22
N ASP A 37 -8.20 -7.98 8.95
CA ASP A 37 -6.85 -8.34 9.43
C ASP A 37 -5.86 -8.55 8.28
N GLU A 38 -6.32 -9.10 7.14
CA GLU A 38 -5.51 -9.32 5.95
C GLU A 38 -5.07 -7.99 5.31
N GLU A 39 -5.99 -7.02 5.20
CA GLU A 39 -5.68 -5.68 4.68
C GLU A 39 -4.74 -4.91 5.61
N ARG A 40 -4.93 -5.08 6.92
CA ARG A 40 -4.03 -4.50 7.93
C ARG A 40 -2.62 -5.05 7.80
N GLU A 41 -2.49 -6.35 7.60
CA GLU A 41 -1.19 -7.03 7.47
C GLU A 41 -0.46 -6.59 6.19
N LEU A 42 -1.18 -6.53 5.07
CA LEU A 42 -0.68 -6.00 3.80
C LEU A 42 -0.17 -4.56 3.94
N PHE A 43 -0.98 -3.70 4.55
CA PHE A 43 -0.62 -2.29 4.77
C PHE A 43 0.58 -2.12 5.70
N MET A 44 0.64 -2.90 6.78
CA MET A 44 1.79 -2.90 7.69
C MET A 44 3.05 -3.34 6.98
N SER A 45 2.98 -4.32 6.08
CA SER A 45 4.14 -4.78 5.30
C SER A 45 4.68 -3.67 4.40
N ILE A 46 3.81 -2.92 3.70
CA ILE A 46 4.22 -1.78 2.88
C ILE A 46 4.85 -0.70 3.74
N LYS A 47 4.21 -0.31 4.85
CA LYS A 47 4.74 0.70 5.77
C LYS A 47 6.11 0.33 6.31
N GLN A 48 6.31 -0.94 6.66
CA GLN A 48 7.59 -1.42 7.16
C GLN A 48 8.67 -1.32 6.08
N ARG A 49 8.37 -1.71 4.84
CA ARG A 49 9.32 -1.63 3.71
C ARG A 49 9.67 -0.20 3.34
N ILE A 50 8.70 0.71 3.35
CA ILE A 50 8.94 2.15 3.20
C ILE A 50 9.86 2.66 4.31
N TRP A 51 9.60 2.27 5.56
CA TRP A 51 10.40 2.69 6.72
C TRP A 51 11.84 2.17 6.65
N LEU A 52 12.04 0.96 6.12
CA LEU A 52 13.36 0.38 5.87
C LEU A 52 14.08 1.01 4.67
N GLY A 53 13.39 1.84 3.88
CA GLY A 53 13.93 2.44 2.66
C GLY A 53 14.00 1.46 1.47
N GLU A 54 13.33 0.31 1.58
CA GLU A 54 13.21 -0.66 0.48
C GLU A 54 12.23 -0.17 -0.59
N ILE A 55 11.24 0.62 -0.20
CA ILE A 55 10.31 1.28 -1.11
C ILE A 55 10.46 2.79 -0.96
N LEU A 56 10.72 3.47 -2.07
CA LEU A 56 10.80 4.92 -2.11
C LEU A 56 9.42 5.52 -2.39
N ILE A 57 9.03 6.52 -1.59
CA ILE A 57 7.85 7.33 -1.91
C ILE A 57 8.26 8.46 -2.86
N GLU A 58 7.74 8.41 -4.08
CA GLU A 58 7.90 9.47 -5.09
C GLU A 58 6.66 10.39 -5.09
N GLU A 59 6.82 11.64 -5.55
CA GLU A 59 5.69 12.58 -5.66
C GLU A 59 4.74 12.23 -6.80
#